data_AF-A0A6P6P1X1-F1
#
_entry.id   AF-A0A6P6P1X1-F1
#
_cell.length_a   1.000
_cell.length_b   1.000
_cell.length_c   1.000
_cell.angle_alpha   90.00
_cell.angle_beta   90.00
_cell.angle_gamma   90.00
#
_symmetry.space_group_name_H-M   'P 1'
#
loop_
_entity.id
_entity.type
_entity.pdbx_description
1 polymer ?
#
loop_
_entity_poly.entity_id
_entity_poly.type
_entity_poly.pdbx_seq_one_letter_code
_entity_poly.pdbx_strand_id
1 'polypeptide(L)'
;MVKSALIHPTSPKEAGSLSDQCMTAPSPKKMKCQSKETNTSSGDKTFIQSMPSPKQERKTYNKKQYCLYCSKPYSKMARHLEFVHRNEVGVVKAVAFPKHSKERRVQLNLLRKRGNFAHNTDVVRQGHGEMIACYRPKNSQRANEFIHCIYCQGLYNKRSLWKHIKNCPLKPKNDDAQGRKRVRSLCALNTPVGLEVSKGFKKVLSFMNYDEVSRVVHTDRCIMQLGEHMFNRMGSDQGRLPH
;
A
#
# COMPACT_ATOMS: atom_id res chain seq x y z
N MET A 1 35.32 -24.07 -54.80
CA MET A 1 35.48 -23.63 -56.21
C MET A 1 34.80 -22.27 -56.35
N VAL A 2 35.30 -21.19 -56.96
CA VAL A 2 36.61 -20.67 -57.39
C VAL A 2 36.27 -19.59 -58.45
N LYS A 3 36.57 -18.29 -58.17
CA LYS A 3 36.73 -17.16 -59.16
C LYS A 3 35.47 -16.79 -60.00
N SER A 4 35.30 -15.65 -60.68
CA SER A 4 35.78 -14.22 -60.67
C SER A 4 34.76 -13.43 -61.55
N ALA A 5 34.72 -12.09 -61.74
CA ALA A 5 35.57 -10.92 -61.44
C ALA A 5 34.66 -9.78 -60.86
N LEU A 6 35.03 -8.52 -60.51
CA LEU A 6 36.09 -7.54 -60.85
C LEU A 6 35.92 -6.73 -62.16
N ILE A 7 35.63 -5.42 -62.03
CA ILE A 7 36.19 -4.26 -62.79
C ILE A 7 35.83 -2.96 -62.04
N HIS A 8 36.79 -2.04 -61.92
CA HIS A 8 36.74 -0.67 -61.37
C HIS A 8 37.01 0.34 -62.54
N PRO A 9 37.37 1.64 -62.34
CA PRO A 9 36.97 2.70 -61.39
C PRO A 9 36.52 3.99 -62.14
N THR A 10 36.19 5.07 -61.41
CA THR A 10 36.81 6.42 -61.63
C THR A 10 36.52 7.37 -60.46
N SER A 11 37.58 8.03 -59.97
CA SER A 11 37.59 9.29 -59.20
C SER A 11 38.47 10.29 -60.02
N PRO A 12 38.63 11.60 -59.72
CA PRO A 12 38.76 12.24 -58.39
C PRO A 12 37.90 13.53 -58.28
N LYS A 13 38.20 14.69 -57.64
CA LYS A 13 39.41 15.26 -56.99
C LYS A 13 39.03 16.40 -56.01
N GLU A 14 39.80 16.53 -54.91
CA GLU A 14 40.32 17.77 -54.23
C GLU A 14 39.49 19.08 -54.07
N ALA A 15 39.79 20.01 -53.15
CA ALA A 15 40.52 20.06 -51.85
C ALA A 15 40.43 21.49 -51.23
N GLY A 16 40.77 21.67 -49.94
CA GLY A 16 40.99 22.97 -49.26
C GLY A 16 40.29 23.06 -47.89
N SER A 17 40.97 22.87 -46.74
CA SER A 17 41.92 23.76 -46.04
C SER A 17 41.22 24.89 -45.24
N LEU A 18 40.89 24.65 -43.96
CA LEU A 18 41.67 25.01 -42.74
C LEU A 18 41.73 26.51 -42.37
N SER A 19 41.21 26.85 -41.18
CA SER A 19 41.89 27.72 -40.19
C SER A 19 41.08 27.86 -38.88
N ASP A 20 41.78 27.96 -37.75
CA ASP A 20 41.21 28.13 -36.41
C ASP A 20 40.90 29.59 -36.05
N GLN A 21 39.85 29.82 -35.24
CA GLN A 21 39.93 30.69 -34.05
C GLN A 21 38.72 30.55 -33.12
N CYS A 22 38.88 30.98 -31.86
CA CYS A 22 37.96 30.73 -30.74
C CYS A 22 37.39 32.02 -30.12
N MET A 23 36.55 31.86 -29.08
CA MET A 23 35.88 32.91 -28.26
C MET A 23 34.72 33.63 -28.97
N THR A 24 33.45 33.44 -28.57
CA THR A 24 32.89 33.81 -27.26
C THR A 24 31.47 33.23 -27.09
N ALA A 25 30.98 33.10 -25.86
CA ALA A 25 29.67 32.51 -25.56
C ALA A 25 28.53 33.55 -25.46
N PRO A 26 27.35 33.29 -26.06
CA PRO A 26 26.09 33.91 -25.68
C PRO A 26 25.14 32.92 -25.00
N SER A 27 24.69 33.25 -23.78
CA SER A 27 23.78 32.43 -22.97
C SER A 27 22.42 32.15 -23.64
N PRO A 28 22.01 30.88 -23.83
CA PRO A 28 20.68 30.57 -24.38
C PRO A 28 19.57 30.84 -23.35
N LYS A 29 18.62 31.69 -23.72
CA LYS A 29 17.37 31.89 -22.96
C LYS A 29 16.59 30.57 -22.88
N LYS A 30 16.06 30.21 -21.71
CA LYS A 30 15.31 28.96 -21.48
C LYS A 30 14.07 28.87 -22.38
N MET A 31 14.19 28.20 -23.52
CA MET A 31 13.07 27.87 -24.39
C MET A 31 12.39 26.58 -23.91
N LYS A 32 11.07 26.64 -23.71
CA LYS A 32 10.29 25.60 -23.03
C LYS A 32 9.81 24.54 -24.02
N CYS A 33 10.64 23.53 -24.29
CA CYS A 33 10.21 22.36 -25.07
C CYS A 33 9.22 21.52 -24.25
N GLN A 34 7.99 21.40 -24.76
CA GLN A 34 6.99 20.47 -24.23
C GLN A 34 7.13 19.12 -24.93
N SER A 35 7.84 18.16 -24.33
CA SER A 35 7.66 16.75 -24.70
C SER A 35 6.35 16.26 -24.08
N LYS A 36 5.35 16.00 -24.93
CA LYS A 36 4.14 15.24 -24.54
C LYS A 36 4.51 13.76 -24.43
N GLU A 37 5.12 13.37 -23.32
CA GLU A 37 5.18 11.96 -22.96
C GLU A 37 3.83 11.51 -22.40
N THR A 38 3.00 10.94 -23.27
CA THR A 38 1.78 10.23 -22.89
C THR A 38 2.13 8.88 -22.25
N ASN A 39 2.70 8.93 -21.05
CA ASN A 39 2.87 7.76 -20.20
C ASN A 39 1.50 7.34 -19.64
N THR A 40 0.81 6.48 -20.38
CA THR A 40 -0.45 5.83 -19.99
C THR A 40 -0.21 4.83 -18.87
N SER A 41 0.13 5.32 -17.67
CA SER A 41 0.01 4.50 -16.47
C SER A 41 -1.48 4.27 -16.19
N SER A 42 -1.89 3.02 -15.97
CA SER A 42 -3.22 2.66 -15.48
C SER A 42 -3.35 3.12 -14.01
N GLY A 43 -3.48 4.43 -13.83
CA GLY A 43 -3.32 5.09 -12.54
C GLY A 43 -4.32 4.60 -11.51
N ASP A 44 -3.79 3.90 -10.49
CA ASP A 44 -4.48 3.46 -9.27
C ASP A 44 -5.42 4.55 -8.72
N LYS A 45 -6.74 4.36 -8.93
CA LYS A 45 -7.79 5.36 -8.62
C LYS A 45 -8.32 5.21 -7.19
N THR A 46 -7.56 4.55 -6.30
CA THR A 46 -7.95 4.35 -4.90
C THR A 46 -7.53 5.52 -4.02
N PHE A 47 -8.46 6.05 -3.23
CA PHE A 47 -8.23 7.25 -2.42
C PHE A 47 -8.94 7.20 -1.06
N ILE A 48 -8.51 8.05 -0.12
CA ILE A 48 -9.21 8.33 1.13
C ILE A 48 -9.74 9.77 1.03
N GLN A 49 -11.06 9.94 1.17
CA GLN A 49 -11.70 11.27 1.10
C GLN A 49 -11.31 12.13 2.31
N SER A 50 -11.10 13.43 2.07
CA SER A 50 -10.88 14.44 3.10
C SER A 50 -12.08 14.64 4.03
N MET A 51 -11.86 15.43 5.09
CA MET A 51 -12.97 16.17 5.70
C MET A 51 -13.57 17.17 4.70
N PRO A 52 -14.90 17.44 4.75
CA PRO A 52 -15.49 18.58 4.04
C PRO A 52 -14.88 19.90 4.51
N SER A 53 -14.82 20.90 3.63
CA SER A 53 -14.35 22.24 4.01
C SER A 53 -15.46 23.01 4.74
N PRO A 54 -15.14 23.90 5.70
CA PRO A 54 -16.15 24.70 6.40
C PRO A 54 -16.92 25.68 5.50
N LYS A 55 -16.42 25.96 4.29
CA LYS A 55 -17.02 26.87 3.30
C LYS A 55 -18.09 26.20 2.43
N GLN A 56 -18.16 24.86 2.42
CA GLN A 56 -19.31 24.18 1.85
C GLN A 56 -20.41 24.14 2.93
N GLU A 57 -21.63 24.54 2.55
CA GLU A 57 -22.81 24.58 3.42
C GLU A 57 -22.96 23.30 4.25
N ARG A 58 -23.61 23.43 5.42
CA ARG A 58 -23.69 22.46 6.54
C ARG A 58 -24.28 21.07 6.20
N LYS A 59 -23.78 20.37 5.17
CA LYS A 59 -24.00 18.95 4.94
C LYS A 59 -23.40 18.20 6.12
N THR A 60 -24.27 17.72 6.99
CA THR A 60 -23.96 16.87 8.15
C THR A 60 -23.35 15.56 7.66
N TYR A 61 -22.04 15.61 7.41
CA TYR A 61 -21.36 14.54 6.69
C TYR A 61 -21.29 13.27 7.56
N ASN A 62 -22.18 12.34 7.26
CA ASN A 62 -22.24 11.05 7.93
C ASN A 62 -21.31 10.07 7.23
N LYS A 63 -20.05 9.99 7.69
CA LYS A 63 -19.07 9.00 7.22
C LYS A 63 -19.58 7.58 7.41
N LYS A 64 -20.11 6.98 6.34
CA LYS A 64 -20.59 5.61 6.34
C LYS A 64 -19.44 4.64 6.62
N GLN A 65 -19.79 3.51 7.21
CA GLN A 65 -18.91 2.43 7.64
C GLN A 65 -19.51 1.15 7.08
N TYR A 66 -18.70 0.19 6.65
CA TYR A 66 -19.22 -1.04 6.06
C TYR A 66 -19.44 -2.09 7.15
N CYS A 67 -20.59 -2.77 7.10
CA CYS A 67 -20.90 -3.84 8.04
C CYS A 67 -20.08 -5.08 7.70
N LEU A 68 -19.58 -5.79 8.72
CA LEU A 68 -18.86 -7.05 8.55
C LEU A 68 -19.76 -8.18 7.99
N TYR A 69 -21.05 -8.15 8.31
CA TYR A 69 -21.95 -9.30 8.11
C TYR A 69 -22.81 -9.19 6.85
N CYS A 70 -23.26 -7.97 6.50
CA CYS A 70 -24.09 -7.74 5.31
C CYS A 70 -23.42 -6.83 4.26
N SER A 71 -22.16 -6.44 4.46
CA SER A 71 -21.37 -5.57 3.57
C SER A 71 -22.01 -4.23 3.18
N LYS A 72 -23.11 -3.83 3.83
CA LYS A 72 -23.84 -2.58 3.54
C LYS A 72 -23.28 -1.39 4.34
N PRO A 73 -23.35 -0.16 3.79
CA PRO A 73 -22.77 1.03 4.41
C PRO A 73 -23.75 1.76 5.36
N TYR A 74 -23.38 1.87 6.64
CA TYR A 74 -24.19 2.54 7.69
C TYR A 74 -23.43 3.64 8.43
N SER A 75 -24.13 4.71 8.82
CA SER A 75 -23.59 5.80 9.65
C SER A 75 -23.55 5.47 11.14
N LYS A 76 -24.51 4.70 11.64
CA LYS A 76 -24.64 4.29 13.06
C LYS A 76 -24.36 2.80 13.23
N MET A 77 -23.15 2.36 12.86
CA MET A 77 -22.77 0.94 12.79
C MET A 77 -23.09 0.14 14.07
N ALA A 78 -22.80 0.68 15.26
CA ALA A 78 -23.12 0.01 16.53
C ALA A 78 -24.61 -0.34 16.65
N ARG A 79 -25.51 0.61 16.32
CA ARG A 79 -26.96 0.37 16.31
C ARG A 79 -27.35 -0.67 15.26
N HIS A 80 -26.82 -0.56 14.04
CA HIS A 80 -27.10 -1.55 13.00
C HIS A 80 -26.72 -2.98 13.44
N LEU A 81 -25.54 -3.15 14.04
CA LEU A 81 -25.08 -4.43 14.57
C LEU A 81 -26.01 -4.95 15.68
N GLU A 82 -26.35 -4.11 16.66
CA GLU A 82 -27.20 -4.52 17.80
C GLU A 82 -28.65 -4.85 17.41
N PHE A 83 -29.21 -4.25 16.35
CA PHE A 83 -30.58 -4.50 15.91
C PHE A 83 -30.70 -5.59 14.83
N VAL A 84 -29.83 -5.58 13.81
CA VAL A 84 -29.93 -6.49 12.65
C VAL A 84 -29.11 -7.77 12.86
N HIS A 85 -27.95 -7.66 13.52
CA HIS A 85 -26.98 -8.73 13.67
C HIS A 85 -26.86 -9.20 15.13
N ARG A 86 -27.94 -9.11 15.91
CA ARG A 86 -27.98 -9.40 17.35
C ARG A 86 -27.49 -10.81 17.73
N ASN A 87 -27.68 -11.79 16.83
CA ASN A 87 -27.32 -13.19 17.05
C ASN A 87 -25.87 -13.52 16.63
N GLU A 88 -25.16 -12.60 15.97
CA GLU A 88 -23.79 -12.84 15.53
C GLU A 88 -22.86 -12.95 16.73
N VAL A 89 -22.03 -14.00 16.78
CA VAL A 89 -21.14 -14.31 17.93
C VAL A 89 -20.29 -13.10 18.35
N GLY A 90 -19.82 -12.31 17.39
CA GLY A 90 -19.06 -11.08 17.65
C GLY A 90 -19.90 -9.97 18.29
N VAL A 91 -21.17 -9.83 17.88
CA VAL A 91 -22.12 -8.85 18.44
C VAL A 91 -22.56 -9.29 19.82
N VAL A 92 -22.93 -10.57 20.01
CA VAL A 92 -23.28 -11.15 21.32
C VAL A 92 -22.19 -10.88 22.35
N LYS A 93 -20.92 -11.21 22.01
CA LYS A 93 -19.75 -10.92 22.86
C LYS A 93 -19.56 -9.43 23.15
N ALA A 94 -19.92 -8.54 22.22
CA ALA A 94 -19.83 -7.11 22.44
C ALA A 94 -20.95 -6.58 23.35
N VAL A 95 -22.19 -7.06 23.20
CA VAL A 95 -23.35 -6.58 23.97
C VAL A 95 -23.47 -7.17 25.36
N ALA A 96 -22.78 -8.28 25.64
CA ALA A 96 -22.64 -8.85 26.98
C ALA A 96 -21.95 -7.89 27.97
N PHE A 97 -21.08 -6.99 27.48
CA PHE A 97 -20.51 -5.91 28.29
C PHE A 97 -21.54 -4.80 28.56
N PRO A 98 -21.51 -4.14 29.74
CA PRO A 98 -22.43 -3.05 30.07
C PRO A 98 -22.47 -1.95 29.00
N LYS A 99 -23.63 -1.30 28.85
CA LYS A 99 -23.77 -0.13 27.97
C LYS A 99 -22.76 0.95 28.36
N HIS A 100 -22.23 1.67 27.37
CA HIS A 100 -21.20 2.72 27.49
C HIS A 100 -19.80 2.29 27.98
N SER A 101 -19.62 1.06 28.50
CA SER A 101 -18.31 0.50 28.92
C SER A 101 -17.23 0.61 27.84
N LYS A 102 -15.97 0.62 28.28
CA LYS A 102 -14.79 0.70 27.41
C LYS A 102 -14.66 -0.57 26.57
N GLU A 103 -15.00 -1.71 27.15
CA GLU A 103 -14.91 -3.06 26.62
C GLU A 103 -15.92 -3.23 25.48
N ARG A 104 -17.20 -2.92 25.70
CA ARG A 104 -18.24 -2.87 24.66
C ARG A 104 -17.82 -1.98 23.50
N ARG A 105 -17.27 -0.80 23.81
CA ARG A 105 -16.80 0.16 22.81
C ARG A 105 -15.63 -0.39 22.00
N VAL A 106 -14.68 -1.10 22.61
CA VAL A 106 -13.57 -1.76 21.90
C VAL A 106 -14.09 -2.87 20.97
N GLN A 107 -14.98 -3.74 21.45
CA GLN A 107 -15.53 -4.84 20.64
C GLN A 107 -16.36 -4.34 19.45
N LEU A 108 -17.31 -3.41 19.67
CA LEU A 108 -18.09 -2.81 18.57
C LEU A 108 -17.21 -2.03 17.57
N ASN A 109 -16.14 -1.38 18.05
CA ASN A 109 -15.17 -0.74 17.17
C ASN A 109 -14.35 -1.76 16.35
N LEU A 110 -14.05 -2.95 16.90
CA LEU A 110 -13.37 -4.03 16.17
C LEU A 110 -14.26 -4.56 15.03
N LEU A 111 -15.53 -4.86 15.31
CA LEU A 111 -16.49 -5.30 14.28
C LEU A 111 -16.62 -4.28 13.13
N ARG A 112 -16.72 -2.98 13.47
CA ARG A 112 -16.72 -1.90 12.47
C ARG A 112 -15.41 -1.86 11.67
N LYS A 113 -14.25 -1.99 12.33
CA LYS A 113 -12.95 -2.00 11.63
C LYS A 113 -12.82 -3.19 10.70
N ARG A 114 -13.32 -4.37 11.09
CA ARG A 114 -13.35 -5.58 10.26
C ARG A 114 -14.22 -5.42 9.02
N GLY A 115 -15.43 -4.86 9.15
CA GLY A 115 -16.27 -4.57 7.98
C GLY A 115 -15.65 -3.53 7.04
N ASN A 116 -15.05 -2.46 7.58
CA ASN A 116 -14.27 -1.52 6.77
C ASN A 116 -13.02 -2.18 6.14
N PHE A 117 -12.37 -3.13 6.81
CA PHE A 117 -11.20 -3.85 6.30
C PHE A 117 -11.57 -4.73 5.11
N ALA A 118 -12.70 -5.44 5.16
CA ALA A 118 -13.25 -6.18 4.02
C ALA A 118 -13.50 -5.24 2.83
N HIS A 119 -14.31 -4.19 3.00
CA HIS A 119 -14.56 -3.19 1.94
C HIS A 119 -13.25 -2.58 1.37
N ASN A 120 -12.32 -2.19 2.24
CA ASN A 120 -11.03 -1.64 1.82
C ASN A 120 -10.18 -2.63 1.02
N THR A 121 -10.33 -3.93 1.31
CA THR A 121 -9.65 -5.00 0.57
C THR A 121 -10.21 -5.10 -0.85
N ASP A 122 -11.53 -5.05 -0.97
CA ASP A 122 -12.20 -5.16 -2.26
C ASP A 122 -11.95 -3.91 -3.13
N VAL A 123 -11.91 -2.72 -2.54
CA VAL A 123 -11.47 -1.47 -3.21
C VAL A 123 -10.03 -1.58 -3.75
N VAL A 124 -9.11 -2.18 -2.99
CA VAL A 124 -7.72 -2.40 -3.45
C VAL A 124 -7.66 -3.44 -4.57
N ARG A 125 -8.42 -4.55 -4.47
CA ARG A 125 -8.53 -5.56 -5.53
C ARG A 125 -9.12 -4.99 -6.83
N GLN A 126 -10.08 -4.07 -6.71
CA GLN A 126 -10.73 -3.39 -7.83
C GLN A 126 -9.89 -2.26 -8.43
N GLY A 127 -8.80 -1.82 -7.78
CA GLY A 127 -7.94 -0.73 -8.26
C GLY A 127 -8.60 0.66 -8.31
N HIS A 128 -9.81 0.83 -7.77
CA HIS A 128 -10.53 2.10 -7.72
C HIS A 128 -11.53 2.17 -6.55
N GLY A 129 -11.80 3.39 -6.05
CA GLY A 129 -12.83 3.66 -5.02
C GLY A 129 -12.33 4.34 -3.75
N GLU A 130 -13.26 4.68 -2.83
CA GLU A 130 -12.95 5.27 -1.52
C GLU A 130 -12.61 4.17 -0.49
N MET A 131 -11.40 4.23 0.08
CA MET A 131 -11.04 3.47 1.28
C MET A 131 -11.46 4.20 2.56
N ILE A 132 -12.03 3.43 3.50
CA ILE A 132 -12.50 3.92 4.79
C ILE A 132 -11.37 3.84 5.82
N ALA A 133 -10.63 4.94 5.98
CA ALA A 133 -9.65 5.13 7.06
C ALA A 133 -10.29 5.17 8.47
N CYS A 134 -9.51 5.03 9.54
CA CYS A 134 -10.03 5.20 10.91
C CYS A 134 -10.39 6.65 11.26
N TYR A 135 -9.74 7.62 10.63
CA TYR A 135 -10.03 9.05 10.74
C TYR A 135 -10.31 9.62 9.33
N ARG A 136 -10.29 10.94 9.15
CA ARG A 136 -10.24 11.56 7.83
C ARG A 136 -9.08 12.55 7.75
N PRO A 137 -8.26 12.51 6.69
CA PRO A 137 -7.20 13.49 6.51
C PRO A 137 -7.80 14.88 6.20
N LYS A 138 -7.02 15.94 6.41
CA LYS A 138 -7.43 17.32 6.06
C LYS A 138 -7.64 17.48 4.55
N ASN A 139 -6.77 16.84 3.77
CA ASN A 139 -6.78 16.83 2.30
C ASN A 139 -6.95 15.38 1.83
N SER A 140 -7.54 15.15 0.66
CA SER A 140 -7.64 13.79 0.11
C SER A 140 -6.24 13.20 -0.13
N GLN A 141 -6.09 11.91 0.10
CA GLN A 141 -4.79 11.22 0.03
C GLN A 141 -4.93 9.90 -0.74
N ARG A 142 -3.86 9.51 -1.44
CA ARG A 142 -3.76 8.22 -2.14
C ARG A 142 -3.87 7.06 -1.15
N ALA A 143 -4.47 5.94 -1.57
CA ALA A 143 -4.55 4.73 -0.76
C ALA A 143 -3.20 4.25 -0.22
N ASN A 144 -2.17 4.31 -1.06
CA ASN A 144 -0.82 3.86 -0.73
C ASN A 144 -0.13 4.66 0.40
N GLU A 145 -0.68 5.79 0.86
CA GLU A 145 -0.20 6.50 2.07
C GLU A 145 -0.73 5.88 3.38
N PHE A 146 -1.59 4.86 3.31
CA PHE A 146 -2.19 4.18 4.46
C PHE A 146 -1.80 2.70 4.53
N ILE A 147 -1.86 2.12 5.72
CA ILE A 147 -1.73 0.68 5.98
C ILE A 147 -2.70 0.30 7.12
N HIS A 148 -3.23 -0.92 7.07
CA HIS A 148 -4.02 -1.48 8.17
C HIS A 148 -3.13 -1.88 9.36
N CYS A 149 -3.60 -1.63 10.58
CA CYS A 149 -2.93 -2.08 11.80
C CYS A 149 -3.12 -3.59 11.99
N ILE A 150 -2.02 -4.34 12.17
CA ILE A 150 -2.03 -5.80 12.41
C ILE A 150 -3.00 -6.26 13.50
N TYR A 151 -3.12 -5.51 14.60
CA TYR A 151 -3.90 -5.93 15.77
C TYR A 151 -5.39 -5.62 15.69
N CYS A 152 -5.77 -4.55 14.98
CA CYS A 152 -7.16 -4.07 14.99
C CYS A 152 -7.78 -3.88 13.60
N GLN A 153 -7.03 -4.15 12.53
CA GLN A 153 -7.45 -4.03 11.12
C GLN A 153 -7.94 -2.63 10.72
N GLY A 154 -7.73 -1.62 11.57
CA GLY A 154 -8.02 -0.23 11.27
C GLY A 154 -7.00 0.36 10.29
N LEU A 155 -7.46 1.08 9.27
CA LEU A 155 -6.60 1.76 8.29
C LEU A 155 -6.10 3.12 8.82
N TYR A 156 -4.78 3.34 8.83
CA TYR A 156 -4.11 4.56 9.32
C TYR A 156 -3.00 5.01 8.37
N ASN A 157 -2.65 6.30 8.33
CA ASN A 157 -1.53 6.78 7.52
C ASN A 157 -0.18 6.24 8.04
N LYS A 158 0.72 5.88 7.12
CA LYS A 158 2.08 5.37 7.34
C LYS A 158 2.89 6.18 8.37
N ARG A 159 2.69 7.50 8.45
CA ARG A 159 3.42 8.42 9.33
C ARG A 159 2.97 8.34 10.79
N SER A 160 1.70 8.02 11.05
CA SER A 160 1.09 7.99 12.39
C SER A 160 0.82 6.58 12.95
N LEU A 161 0.82 5.55 12.10
CA LEU A 161 0.52 4.15 12.47
C LEU A 161 1.31 3.64 13.69
N TRP A 162 2.60 3.97 13.82
CA TRP A 162 3.42 3.56 14.97
C TRP A 162 2.90 4.10 16.31
N LYS A 163 2.37 5.34 16.33
CA LYS A 163 1.75 5.95 17.51
C LYS A 163 0.47 5.21 17.90
N HIS A 164 -0.32 4.82 16.90
CA HIS A 164 -1.51 4.00 17.13
C HIS A 164 -1.13 2.63 17.69
N ILE A 165 -0.12 1.95 17.12
CA ILE A 165 0.28 0.60 17.55
C ILE A 165 0.81 0.56 18.98
N LYS A 166 1.58 1.58 19.42
CA LYS A 166 2.01 1.69 20.83
C LYS A 166 0.82 1.63 21.80
N ASN A 167 -0.32 2.22 21.43
CA ASN A 167 -1.50 2.39 22.27
C ASN A 167 -2.72 1.62 21.72
N CYS A 168 -2.53 0.57 20.92
CA CYS A 168 -3.64 -0.13 20.27
C CYS A 168 -4.38 -1.00 21.30
N PRO A 169 -5.70 -0.82 21.55
CA PRO A 169 -6.42 -1.57 22.58
C PRO A 169 -6.52 -3.09 22.36
N LEU A 170 -6.07 -3.57 21.19
CA LEU A 170 -6.06 -4.99 20.81
C LEU A 170 -4.63 -5.53 20.61
N LYS A 171 -3.60 -4.73 20.94
CA LYS A 171 -2.22 -5.23 20.97
C LYS A 171 -2.06 -6.20 22.16
N PRO A 172 -1.54 -7.42 21.95
CA PRO A 172 -1.14 -8.32 23.03
C PRO A 172 -0.15 -7.66 24.01
N LYS A 173 -0.25 -8.00 25.31
CA LYS A 173 0.67 -7.48 26.34
C LYS A 173 2.12 -7.89 26.11
N ASN A 174 2.33 -9.08 25.55
CA ASN A 174 3.65 -9.70 25.38
C ASN A 174 4.34 -9.29 24.06
N ASP A 175 3.71 -8.47 23.21
CA ASP A 175 4.35 -7.99 21.99
C ASP A 175 5.28 -6.81 22.30
N ASP A 176 6.54 -6.91 21.91
CA ASP A 176 7.54 -5.86 22.14
C ASP A 176 7.25 -4.54 21.43
N ALA A 177 7.96 -3.49 21.84
CA ALA A 177 7.97 -2.20 21.17
C ALA A 177 8.74 -2.25 19.84
N GLN A 178 8.04 -2.61 18.76
CA GLN A 178 8.63 -2.64 17.41
C GLN A 178 9.01 -1.23 16.90
N GLY A 179 10.18 -1.12 16.28
CA GLY A 179 10.68 0.13 15.69
C GLY A 179 9.82 0.66 14.52
N ARG A 180 9.78 1.99 14.32
CA ARG A 180 8.85 2.68 13.39
C ARG A 180 8.86 2.11 11.96
N LYS A 181 10.03 1.72 11.43
CA LYS A 181 10.19 1.15 10.09
C LYS A 181 9.60 -0.27 10.02
N ARG A 182 10.02 -1.15 10.93
CA ARG A 182 9.57 -2.55 11.05
C ARG A 182 8.05 -2.66 11.27
N VAL A 183 7.46 -1.76 12.05
CA VAL A 183 5.99 -1.65 12.22
C VAL A 183 5.26 -1.51 10.88
N ARG A 184 5.78 -0.71 9.94
CA ARG A 184 5.14 -0.52 8.63
C ARG A 184 5.20 -1.78 7.78
N SER A 185 6.35 -2.44 7.71
CA SER A 185 6.51 -3.69 6.94
C SER A 185 5.64 -4.81 7.51
N LEU A 186 5.68 -5.01 8.83
CA LEU A 186 4.83 -6.00 9.50
C LEU A 186 3.33 -5.75 9.26
N CYS A 187 2.89 -4.48 9.22
CA CYS A 187 1.51 -4.13 8.87
C CYS A 187 1.17 -4.38 7.39
N ALA A 188 2.09 -4.09 6.48
CA ALA A 188 1.88 -4.35 5.07
C ALA A 188 1.75 -5.85 4.75
N LEU A 189 2.59 -6.68 5.36
CA LEU A 189 2.60 -8.15 5.20
C LEU A 189 1.36 -8.87 5.74
N ASN A 190 0.54 -8.18 6.52
CA ASN A 190 -0.75 -8.68 7.02
C ASN A 190 -1.94 -7.92 6.40
N THR A 191 -1.71 -7.25 5.26
CA THR A 191 -2.78 -6.66 4.43
C THR A 191 -3.26 -7.72 3.44
N PRO A 192 -4.57 -8.00 3.33
CA PRO A 192 -5.14 -9.26 2.80
C PRO A 192 -5.24 -9.32 1.27
N VAL A 193 -4.33 -8.60 0.60
CA VAL A 193 -4.13 -8.59 -0.86
C VAL A 193 -2.76 -9.19 -1.23
N GLY A 194 -1.84 -9.33 -0.27
CA GLY A 194 -0.61 -10.11 -0.47
C GLY A 194 -0.89 -11.61 -0.50
N LEU A 195 0.03 -12.37 -1.10
CA LEU A 195 -0.02 -13.84 -1.02
C LEU A 195 0.25 -14.32 0.42
N GLU A 196 -0.43 -15.39 0.81
CA GLU A 196 -0.11 -16.10 2.03
C GLU A 196 1.18 -16.90 1.85
N VAL A 197 2.23 -16.41 2.52
CA VAL A 197 3.55 -17.05 2.64
C VAL A 197 3.83 -17.41 4.09
N SER A 198 4.77 -18.32 4.31
CA SER A 198 5.17 -18.85 5.62
C SER A 198 5.54 -17.76 6.63
N LYS A 199 5.33 -18.07 7.92
CA LYS A 199 5.72 -17.18 9.03
C LYS A 199 7.22 -16.85 9.03
N GLY A 200 8.05 -17.80 8.60
CA GLY A 200 9.49 -17.62 8.43
C GLY A 200 9.81 -16.57 7.36
N PHE A 201 9.26 -16.71 6.17
CA PHE A 201 9.48 -15.75 5.09
C PHE A 201 8.87 -14.37 5.41
N LYS A 202 7.69 -14.30 6.02
CA LYS A 202 7.12 -13.04 6.56
C LYS A 202 8.07 -12.35 7.57
N LYS A 203 8.84 -13.10 8.37
CA LYS A 203 9.86 -12.54 9.28
C LYS A 203 11.00 -11.88 8.49
N VAL A 204 11.48 -12.50 7.40
CA VAL A 204 12.51 -11.92 6.51
C VAL A 204 12.02 -10.62 5.88
N LEU A 205 10.84 -10.64 5.25
CA LEU A 205 10.23 -9.45 4.63
C LEU A 205 9.98 -8.32 5.65
N SER A 206 9.74 -8.65 6.94
CA SER A 206 9.53 -7.65 7.99
C SER A 206 10.73 -6.72 8.23
N PHE A 207 11.94 -7.12 7.80
CA PHE A 207 13.14 -6.29 7.87
C PHE A 207 13.27 -5.30 6.70
N MET A 208 12.56 -5.51 5.59
CA MET A 208 12.53 -4.56 4.47
C MET A 208 11.87 -3.24 4.90
N ASN A 209 12.37 -2.11 4.38
CA ASN A 209 11.71 -0.82 4.56
C ASN A 209 10.44 -0.78 3.71
N TYR A 210 9.25 -0.64 4.29
CA TYR A 210 8.03 -0.59 3.48
C TYR A 210 7.90 0.73 2.69
N ASP A 211 8.40 0.67 1.46
CA ASP A 211 8.54 1.72 0.46
C ASP A 211 7.85 1.33 -0.86
N GLU A 212 8.26 1.88 -2.01
CA GLU A 212 7.71 1.55 -3.32
C GLU A 212 8.23 0.21 -3.85
N VAL A 213 9.53 -0.08 -3.68
CA VAL A 213 10.14 -1.35 -4.12
C VAL A 213 9.52 -2.51 -3.36
N SER A 214 9.46 -2.41 -2.02
CA SER A 214 8.86 -3.45 -1.17
C SER A 214 7.36 -3.63 -1.43
N ARG A 215 6.65 -2.59 -1.88
CA ARG A 215 5.26 -2.71 -2.35
C ARG A 215 5.16 -3.58 -3.60
N VAL A 216 5.96 -3.30 -4.62
CA VAL A 216 5.99 -4.09 -5.86
C VAL A 216 6.30 -5.55 -5.54
N VAL A 217 7.33 -5.80 -4.72
CA VAL A 217 7.68 -7.13 -4.21
C VAL A 217 6.50 -7.82 -3.53
N HIS A 218 5.79 -7.15 -2.61
CA HIS A 218 4.67 -7.76 -1.87
C HIS A 218 3.43 -8.05 -2.75
N THR A 219 3.27 -7.35 -3.88
CA THR A 219 2.16 -7.56 -4.83
C THR A 219 2.52 -8.52 -5.97
N ASP A 220 3.80 -8.65 -6.31
CA ASP A 220 4.25 -9.53 -7.39
C ASP A 220 4.27 -10.99 -6.92
N ARG A 221 3.44 -11.79 -7.56
CA ARG A 221 3.29 -13.21 -7.22
C ARG A 221 4.55 -14.02 -7.47
N CYS A 222 5.25 -13.75 -8.58
CA CYS A 222 6.44 -14.49 -8.95
C CYS A 222 7.60 -14.19 -7.98
N ILE A 223 7.79 -12.92 -7.62
CA ILE A 223 8.83 -12.53 -6.64
C ILE A 223 8.54 -13.15 -5.26
N MET A 224 7.30 -13.09 -4.78
CA MET A 224 6.93 -13.67 -3.48
C MET A 224 7.13 -15.19 -3.44
N GLN A 225 6.70 -15.92 -4.48
CA GLN A 225 6.86 -17.37 -4.56
C GLN A 225 8.34 -17.78 -4.71
N LEU A 226 9.13 -17.06 -5.51
CA LEU A 226 10.56 -17.32 -5.67
C LEU A 226 11.34 -17.07 -4.38
N GLY A 227 11.06 -15.96 -3.68
CA GLY A 227 11.69 -15.63 -2.41
C GLY A 227 11.38 -16.65 -1.31
N GLU A 228 10.14 -17.14 -1.23
CA GLU A 228 9.77 -18.22 -0.31
C GLU A 228 10.47 -19.54 -0.66
N HIS A 229 10.53 -19.92 -1.93
CA HIS A 229 11.26 -21.10 -2.37
C HIS A 229 12.76 -21.04 -1.99
N MET A 230 13.41 -19.90 -2.22
CA MET A 230 14.81 -19.68 -1.80
C MET A 230 14.97 -19.73 -0.28
N PHE A 231 14.06 -19.12 0.48
CA PHE A 231 14.07 -19.16 1.95
C PHE A 231 13.97 -20.59 2.49
N ASN A 232 13.06 -21.39 1.94
CA ASN A 232 12.88 -22.79 2.34
C ASN A 232 14.13 -23.63 2.04
N ARG A 233 14.74 -23.47 0.85
CA ARG A 233 15.98 -24.17 0.47
C ARG A 233 17.12 -23.86 1.44
N MET A 234 17.37 -22.59 1.75
CA MET A 234 18.41 -22.19 2.70
C MET A 234 18.16 -22.70 4.13
N GLY A 235 16.88 -22.81 4.53
CA GLY A 235 16.51 -23.43 5.80
C GLY A 235 16.82 -24.93 5.87
N SER A 236 16.67 -25.66 4.75
CA SER A 236 17.03 -27.08 4.66
C SER A 236 18.55 -27.31 4.62
N ASP A 237 19.33 -26.38 4.08
CA ASP A 237 20.79 -26.53 3.94
C ASP A 237 21.58 -26.19 5.22
N GLN A 238 20.96 -25.61 6.27
CA GLN A 238 21.60 -25.48 7.58
C GLN A 238 21.91 -26.82 8.26
N GLY A 239 21.25 -27.91 7.84
CA GLY A 239 21.59 -29.29 8.25
C GLY A 239 22.70 -29.94 7.42
N ARG A 240 23.36 -29.21 6.51
CA ARG A 240 24.40 -29.71 5.59
C ARG A 240 25.74 -28.97 5.69
N LEU A 241 26.01 -28.31 6.82
CA LEU A 241 27.37 -27.90 7.13
C LEU A 241 28.13 -29.10 7.71
N PRO A 242 29.25 -29.55 7.10
CA PRO A 242 30.09 -30.57 7.72
C PRO A 242 30.72 -30.01 9.00
N HIS A 243 30.84 -30.90 10.00
CA HIS A 243 31.56 -30.65 11.26
C HIS A 243 33.08 -30.63 11.03
#